data_AF-A0A259JY28-F1
#
_entry.id   AF-A0A259JY28-F1
#
_cell.length_a   1.000
_cell.length_b   1.000
_cell.length_c   1.000
_cell.angle_alpha   90.00
_cell.angle_beta   90.00
_cell.angle_gamma   90.00
#
_symmetry.space_group_name_H-M   'P 1'
#
loop_
_entity.id
_entity.type
_entity.pdbx_description
1 polymer ?
#
loop_
_entity_poly.entity_id
_entity_poly.type
_entity_poly.pdbx_seq_one_letter_code
_entity_poly.pdbx_strand_id
1 'polypeptide(L)'
;GLLPVWAGVPLGMFDDLLSGQPFGSAILLWSLALLAIELIEYRLPWREFTLDWLLACAMLVSYILLAALFSGARIGLPGLVALGPQALFSMLLYPIIARMVAFLDRLRLTRFKVVD
;
A
#
# COMPACT_ATOMS: atom_id res chain seq x y z
N GLY A 1 -9.84 2.88 -9.52
CA GLY A 1 -8.40 2.96 -9.17
C GLY A 1 -7.54 3.52 -10.29
N LEU A 2 -6.44 4.19 -9.94
CA LEU A 2 -5.43 4.72 -10.88
C LEU A 2 -4.59 3.61 -11.55
N LEU A 3 -4.50 2.45 -10.92
CA LEU A 3 -3.82 1.27 -11.47
C LEU A 3 -4.85 0.28 -12.02
N PRO A 4 -4.56 -0.39 -13.15
CA PRO A 4 -5.43 -1.42 -13.66
C PRO A 4 -5.43 -2.63 -12.70
N VAL A 5 -6.56 -3.35 -12.64
CA VAL A 5 -6.77 -4.48 -11.71
C VAL A 5 -5.68 -5.56 -11.84
N TRP A 6 -5.19 -5.78 -13.06
CA TRP A 6 -4.13 -6.77 -13.33
C TRP A 6 -2.76 -6.37 -12.77
N ALA A 7 -2.56 -5.12 -12.33
CA ALA A 7 -1.29 -4.65 -11.76
C ALA A 7 -0.89 -5.43 -10.49
N GLY A 8 -1.83 -6.10 -9.84
CA GLY A 8 -1.56 -6.94 -8.68
C GLY A 8 -0.62 -8.11 -9.00
N VAL A 9 -0.65 -8.62 -10.23
CA VAL A 9 0.20 -9.74 -10.66
C VAL A 9 1.69 -9.37 -10.66
N PRO A 10 2.16 -8.35 -11.40
CA PRO A 10 3.57 -7.98 -11.39
C PRO A 10 4.04 -7.46 -10.02
N LEU A 11 3.18 -6.76 -9.28
CA LEU A 11 3.54 -6.25 -7.94
C LEU A 11 3.71 -7.38 -6.92
N GLY A 12 2.79 -8.34 -6.91
CA GLY A 12 2.90 -9.51 -6.04
C GLY A 12 4.04 -10.45 -6.45
N MET A 13 4.33 -10.57 -7.74
CA MET A 13 5.48 -11.35 -8.21
C MET A 13 6.80 -10.76 -7.71
N PHE A 14 6.93 -9.43 -7.75
CA PHE A 14 8.09 -8.76 -7.20
C PHE A 14 8.20 -8.95 -5.68
N ASP A 15 7.09 -8.86 -4.95
CA ASP A 15 7.08 -9.08 -3.50
C ASP A 15 7.44 -10.52 -3.13
N ASP A 16 6.95 -11.52 -3.87
CA ASP A 16 7.34 -12.93 -3.68
C ASP A 16 8.85 -13.14 -3.84
N LEU A 17 9.44 -12.52 -4.87
CA LEU A 17 10.88 -12.62 -5.14
C LEU A 17 11.73 -11.90 -4.08
N LEU A 18 11.28 -10.75 -3.58
CA LEU A 18 12.02 -9.99 -2.57
C LEU A 18 11.90 -10.59 -1.16
N SER A 19 10.71 -11.03 -0.78
CA SER A 19 10.44 -11.58 0.54
C SER A 19 10.92 -13.02 0.69
N GLY A 20 11.08 -13.75 -0.42
CA GLY A 20 11.40 -15.18 -0.40
C GLY A 20 10.26 -16.06 0.09
N GLN A 21 9.03 -15.53 0.15
CA GLN A 21 7.84 -16.31 0.47
C GLN A 21 7.46 -17.22 -0.71
N PRO A 22 6.58 -18.22 -0.51
CA PRO A 22 6.17 -19.14 -1.56
C PRO A 22 5.63 -18.38 -2.79
N PHE A 23 6.22 -18.67 -3.95
CA PHE A 23 5.84 -18.01 -5.20
C PHE A 23 4.35 -18.19 -5.49
N GLY A 24 3.66 -17.09 -5.79
CA GLY A 24 2.22 -17.05 -5.96
C GLY A 24 1.46 -16.50 -4.75
N SER A 25 2.07 -16.46 -3.55
CA SER A 25 1.41 -16.00 -2.34
C SER A 25 1.09 -14.51 -2.42
N ALA A 26 2.08 -13.65 -2.63
CA ALA A 26 1.83 -12.22 -2.80
C ALA A 26 1.13 -11.92 -4.12
N ILE A 27 1.36 -12.67 -5.20
CA ILE A 27 0.57 -12.51 -6.44
C ILE A 27 -0.93 -12.60 -6.15
N LEU A 28 -1.34 -13.60 -5.36
CA LEU A 28 -2.73 -13.76 -4.96
C LEU A 28 -3.19 -12.63 -4.04
N LEU A 29 -2.43 -12.33 -2.99
CA LEU A 29 -2.80 -11.31 -2.00
C LEU A 29 -2.90 -9.91 -2.60
N TRP A 30 -1.96 -9.52 -3.47
CA TRP A 30 -2.01 -8.25 -4.21
C TRP A 30 -3.21 -8.17 -5.13
N SER A 31 -3.50 -9.24 -5.88
CA SER A 31 -4.65 -9.28 -6.79
C SER A 31 -5.97 -9.14 -6.02
N LEU A 32 -6.11 -9.85 -4.90
CA LEU A 32 -7.28 -9.74 -4.02
C LEU A 32 -7.38 -8.35 -3.38
N ALA A 33 -6.26 -7.75 -2.95
CA ALA A 33 -6.26 -6.41 -2.37
C ALA A 33 -6.73 -5.36 -3.38
N LEU A 34 -6.26 -5.41 -4.63
CA LEU A 34 -6.70 -4.48 -5.67
C LEU A 34 -8.19 -4.65 -6.00
N LEU A 35 -8.67 -5.89 -6.12
CA LEU A 35 -10.09 -6.17 -6.31
C LEU A 35 -10.94 -5.67 -5.13
N ALA A 36 -10.47 -5.87 -3.89
CA ALA A 36 -11.16 -5.40 -2.70
C ALA A 36 -11.22 -3.86 -2.66
N ILE A 37 -10.12 -3.19 -2.98
CA ILE A 37 -10.08 -1.72 -3.07
C ILE A 37 -11.06 -1.22 -4.12
N GLU A 38 -11.10 -1.84 -5.31
CA GLU A 38 -12.02 -1.44 -6.38
C GLU A 38 -13.49 -1.64 -5.98
N LEU A 39 -13.81 -2.76 -5.32
CA LEU A 39 -15.15 -3.01 -4.81
C LEU A 39 -15.57 -1.98 -3.76
N ILE A 40 -14.64 -1.58 -2.88
CA ILE A 40 -14.89 -0.57 -1.85
C ILE A 40 -15.05 0.82 -2.46
N GLU A 41 -14.19 1.18 -3.42
CA GLU A 41 -14.30 2.43 -4.19
C GLU A 41 -15.66 2.55 -4.89
N TYR A 42 -16.15 1.47 -5.49
CA TYR A 42 -17.46 1.44 -6.13
C TYR A 42 -18.62 1.70 -5.14
N ARG A 43 -18.49 1.22 -3.90
CA ARG A 43 -19.53 1.35 -2.87
C ARG A 43 -19.49 2.70 -2.13
N LEU A 44 -18.32 3.31 -2.01
CA LEU A 44 -18.10 4.54 -1.24
C LEU A 44 -17.47 5.62 -2.14
N PRO A 45 -18.28 6.30 -2.98
CA PRO A 45 -17.77 7.29 -3.92
C PRO A 45 -17.30 8.60 -3.27
N TRP A 46 -17.77 8.92 -2.05
CA TRP A 46 -17.37 10.12 -1.31
C TRP A 46 -16.39 9.73 -0.21
N ARG A 47 -15.10 10.00 -0.41
CA ARG A 47 -14.05 9.66 0.57
C ARG A 47 -13.22 10.88 0.92
N GLU A 48 -13.08 11.07 2.22
CA GLU A 48 -12.13 12.01 2.79
C GLU A 48 -10.77 11.35 2.95
N PHE A 49 -9.70 12.16 2.97
CA PHE A 49 -8.33 11.69 3.15
C PHE A 49 -8.17 10.70 4.32
N THR A 50 -8.83 10.94 5.45
CA THR A 50 -8.74 10.08 6.64
C THR A 50 -9.32 8.70 6.39
N LEU A 51 -10.45 8.60 5.66
CA LEU A 51 -11.04 7.31 5.29
C LEU A 51 -10.18 6.58 4.27
N ASP A 52 -9.52 7.31 3.36
CA ASP A 52 -8.56 6.74 2.42
C ASP A 52 -7.36 6.14 3.11
N TRP A 53 -6.80 6.88 4.04
CA TRP A 53 -5.71 6.44 4.86
C TRP A 53 -6.09 5.25 5.74
N LEU A 54 -7.26 5.29 6.40
CA LEU A 54 -7.71 4.19 7.24
C LEU A 54 -7.96 2.91 6.43
N LEU A 55 -8.55 3.02 5.23
CA LEU A 55 -8.72 1.88 4.33
C LEU A 55 -7.36 1.31 3.91
N ALA A 56 -6.41 2.17 3.52
CA ALA A 56 -5.07 1.75 3.15
C ALA A 56 -4.38 1.02 4.32
N CYS A 57 -4.48 1.55 5.54
CA CYS A 57 -3.98 0.91 6.75
C CYS A 57 -4.61 -0.47 6.97
N ALA A 58 -5.94 -0.58 6.84
CA ALA A 58 -6.65 -1.85 7.01
C ALA A 58 -6.21 -2.90 5.98
N MET A 59 -6.07 -2.51 4.71
CA MET A 59 -5.58 -3.40 3.64
C MET A 59 -4.12 -3.79 3.83
N LEU A 60 -3.26 -2.87 4.28
CA LEU A 60 -1.85 -3.16 4.55
C LEU A 60 -1.67 -4.11 5.73
N VAL A 61 -2.41 -3.89 6.82
CA VAL A 61 -2.35 -4.79 8.00
C VAL A 61 -2.85 -6.17 7.65
N SER A 62 -3.99 -6.28 6.95
CA SER A 62 -4.51 -7.58 6.54
C SER A 62 -3.52 -8.28 5.61
N TYR A 63 -2.92 -7.56 4.66
CA TYR A 63 -1.86 -8.08 3.81
C TYR A 63 -0.67 -8.62 4.60
N ILE A 64 -0.08 -7.82 5.49
CA ILE A 64 1.11 -8.21 6.27
C ILE A 64 0.82 -9.44 7.13
N LEU A 65 -0.35 -9.50 7.77
CA LEU A 65 -0.74 -10.64 8.60
C LEU A 65 -0.95 -11.91 7.76
N LEU A 66 -1.61 -11.80 6.61
CA LEU A 66 -1.84 -12.93 5.71
C LEU A 66 -0.51 -13.41 5.08
N ALA A 67 0.35 -12.50 4.66
CA ALA A 67 1.67 -12.82 4.14
C ALA A 67 2.52 -13.53 5.21
N ALA A 68 2.52 -13.04 6.45
CA ALA A 68 3.20 -13.71 7.57
C ALA A 68 2.66 -15.12 7.80
N LEU A 69 1.34 -15.31 7.76
CA LEU A 69 0.68 -16.61 7.94
C LEU A 69 1.01 -17.60 6.81
N PHE A 70 1.02 -17.14 5.55
CA PHE A 70 1.27 -17.98 4.38
C PHE A 70 2.74 -18.07 3.96
N SER A 71 3.64 -17.32 4.62
CA SER A 71 5.07 -17.31 4.32
C SER A 71 5.77 -18.66 4.50
N GLY A 72 5.16 -19.60 5.24
CA GLY A 72 5.82 -20.85 5.63
C GLY A 72 6.96 -20.66 6.64
N ALA A 73 7.22 -19.43 7.09
CA ALA A 73 8.22 -19.14 8.11
C ALA A 73 7.74 -19.57 9.50
N ARG A 74 8.69 -19.95 10.36
CA ARG A 74 8.39 -20.17 11.78
C ARG A 74 8.13 -18.81 12.44
N ILE A 75 6.87 -18.51 12.72
CA ILE A 75 6.47 -17.28 13.42
C ILE A 75 6.91 -17.37 14.88
N GLY A 76 8.14 -16.94 15.17
CA GLY A 76 8.63 -16.74 16.52
C GLY A 76 8.34 -15.34 17.05
N LEU A 77 8.54 -15.15 18.36
CA LEU A 77 8.50 -13.82 19.01
C LEU A 77 9.29 -12.73 18.25
N PRO A 78 10.52 -12.99 17.75
CA PRO A 78 11.26 -11.99 16.97
C PRO A 78 10.54 -11.59 15.67
N GLY A 79 9.91 -12.56 14.98
CA GLY A 79 9.15 -12.29 13.76
C GLY A 79 7.92 -11.42 14.03
N LEU A 80 7.18 -11.72 15.10
CA LEU A 80 6.04 -10.90 15.52
C LEU A 80 6.43 -9.48 15.90
N VAL A 81 7.55 -9.31 16.60
CA VAL A 81 8.08 -7.98 16.96
C VAL A 81 8.49 -7.22 15.70
N ALA A 82 9.04 -7.88 14.68
CA ALA A 82 9.42 -7.26 13.41
C ALA A 82 8.21 -6.74 12.60
N LEU A 83 7.04 -7.37 12.71
CA LEU A 83 5.82 -6.91 12.04
C LEU A 83 5.37 -5.52 12.52
N GLY A 84 5.65 -5.16 13.77
CA GLY A 84 5.25 -3.88 14.35
C GLY A 84 5.85 -2.68 13.60
N PRO A 85 7.19 -2.53 13.56
CA PRO A 85 7.85 -1.50 12.79
C PRO A 85 7.49 -1.55 11.31
N GLN A 86 7.41 -2.74 10.71
CA GLN A 86 7.02 -2.90 9.30
C GLN A 86 5.64 -2.29 9.03
N ALA A 87 4.62 -2.67 9.81
CA ALA A 87 3.27 -2.16 9.67
C ALA A 87 3.22 -0.64 9.88
N LEU A 88 3.91 -0.14 10.92
CA LEU A 88 3.97 1.30 11.19
C LEU A 88 4.55 2.08 10.01
N PHE A 89 5.69 1.65 9.48
CA PHE A 89 6.30 2.28 8.31
C PHE A 89 5.37 2.25 7.10
N SER A 90 4.74 1.11 6.81
CA SER A 90 3.79 0.97 5.70
C SER A 90 2.58 1.91 5.85
N MET A 91 2.01 2.04 7.05
CA MET A 91 0.88 2.96 7.31
C MET A 91 1.26 4.43 7.15
N LEU A 92 2.49 4.81 7.53
CA LEU A 92 2.97 6.19 7.46
C LEU A 92 3.40 6.60 6.05
N LEU A 93 3.71 5.65 5.17
CA LEU A 93 4.04 5.98 3.78
C LEU A 93 2.92 6.74 3.08
N TYR A 94 1.66 6.37 3.31
CA TYR A 94 0.53 7.06 2.69
C TYR A 94 0.48 8.57 2.98
N PRO A 95 0.45 9.04 4.25
CA PRO A 95 0.46 10.47 4.55
C PRO A 95 1.78 11.14 4.16
N ILE A 96 2.93 10.45 4.23
CA ILE A 96 4.21 11.02 3.80
C ILE A 96 4.18 11.35 2.30
N ILE A 97 3.78 10.38 1.46
CA ILE A 97 3.68 10.57 0.01
C ILE A 97 2.65 11.65 -0.31
N ALA A 98 1.49 11.67 0.36
CA ALA A 98 0.50 12.72 0.18
C ALA A 98 1.07 14.13 0.49
N ARG A 99 1.86 14.27 1.55
CA ARG A 99 2.53 15.54 1.88
C ARG A 99 3.60 15.92 0.85
N MET A 100 4.35 14.95 0.34
CA MET A 100 5.34 15.17 -0.71
C MET A 100 4.68 15.65 -2.01
N VAL A 101 3.59 15.00 -2.44
CA VAL A 101 2.81 15.41 -3.62
C VAL A 101 2.25 16.82 -3.43
N ALA A 102 1.66 17.13 -2.26
CA ALA A 102 1.16 18.47 -1.96
C ALA A 102 2.27 19.54 -1.94
N PHE A 103 3.50 19.17 -1.55
CA PHE A 103 4.65 20.06 -1.63
C PHE A 103 5.06 20.33 -3.07
N LEU A 104 5.17 19.30 -3.91
CA LEU A 104 5.47 19.44 -5.33
C LEU A 104 4.39 20.25 -6.07
N ASP A 105 3.13 20.10 -5.68
CA ASP A 105 2.03 20.86 -6.26
C ASP A 105 2.14 22.36 -5.95
N ARG A 106 2.50 22.73 -4.71
CA ARG A 106 2.79 24.14 -4.36
C ARG A 106 3.97 24.70 -5.15
N LEU A 107 5.02 23.91 -5.37
CA LEU A 107 6.15 24.33 -6.20
C LEU A 107 5.70 24.58 -7.64
N ARG A 108 4.89 23.69 -8.22
CA ARG A 108 4.34 23.83 -9.58
C ARG A 108 3.50 25.10 -9.74
N LEU A 109 2.74 25.49 -8.71
CA LEU A 109 1.87 26.67 -8.73
C LEU A 109 2.60 27.99 -8.48
N THR A 110 3.89 27.95 -8.14
CA THR A 110 4.71 29.16 -7.95
C THR A 110 4.89 29.85 -9.30
N ARG A 111 4.13 30.93 -9.55
CA ARG A 111 4.27 31.72 -10.78
C ARG A 111 5.56 32.53 -10.74
N PHE A 112 6.48 32.24 -11.65
CA PHE A 112 7.63 33.09 -11.90
C PHE A 112 7.17 34.38 -12.57
N LYS A 113 7.41 35.53 -11.92
CA LYS A 113 7.18 36.84 -12.52
C LYS A 113 8.39 37.15 -13.41
N VAL A 114 8.18 37.19 -14.72
CA VAL A 114 9.20 37.71 -15.65
C VAL A 114 9.31 39.21 -15.38
N VAL A 115 10.53 39.67 -15.09
CA VAL A 115 10.84 41.09 -14.94
C VAL A 115 11.49 41.51 -16.26
N ASP A 116 10.76 42.32 -17.03
CA ASP A 116 11.27 42.99 -18.24
C ASP A 116 12.17 44.18 -17.86
#